data_AF-A0A496Z3N0-F1
#
_entry.id   AF-A0A496Z3N0-F1
#
_cell.length_a   1.000
_cell.length_b   1.000
_cell.length_c   1.000
_cell.angle_alpha   90.00
_cell.angle_beta   90.00
_cell.angle_gamma   90.00
#
_symmetry.space_group_name_H-M   'P 1'
#
loop_
_entity.id
_entity.type
_entity.pdbx_description
1 polymer ?
#
loop_
_entity_poly.entity_id
_entity_poly.type
_entity_poly.pdbx_seq_one_letter_code
_entity_poly.pdbx_strand_id
1 'polypeptide(L)' 'MVMPNMGGGEAYDRMKEINPDAKVLLSSGFSIDGEASEILERGCNGFIQKPFTMNELSGKIGEILGKE' A
#
# COMPACT_ATOMS: atom_id res chain seq x y z
N MET A 1 9.55 1.40 -7.53
CA MET A 1 9.77 0.79 -6.20
C MET A 1 11.14 0.13 -6.19
N VAL A 2 11.94 0.24 -5.12
CA VAL A 2 13.21 -0.51 -5.00
C VAL A 2 13.08 -1.45 -3.81
N MET A 3 12.68 -2.68 -4.10
CA MET A 3 12.76 -3.80 -3.19
C MET A 3 13.81 -4.76 -3.76
N PRO A 4 14.70 -5.32 -2.94
CA PRO A 4 15.89 -6.03 -3.44
C PRO A 4 15.58 -7.32 -4.20
N ASN A 5 14.42 -7.95 -3.95
CA ASN A 5 14.10 -9.28 -4.47
C ASN A 5 12.81 -9.37 -5.31
N MET A 6 11.84 -8.48 -5.11
CA MET A 6 10.53 -8.53 -5.78
C MET A 6 9.92 -7.14 -5.87
N GLY A 7 8.99 -6.90 -6.80
CA GLY A 7 8.25 -5.63 -6.91
C GLY A 7 7.18 -5.49 -5.82
N GLY A 8 6.69 -4.25 -5.59
CA GLY A 8 5.61 -4.04 -4.62
C GLY A 8 4.28 -4.62 -5.11
N GLY A 9 4.05 -4.61 -6.43
CA GLY A 9 2.88 -5.26 -7.03
C GLY A 9 2.89 -6.77 -6.83
N GLU A 10 4.03 -7.42 -7.08
CA GLU A 10 4.18 -8.87 -6.87
C GLU A 10 4.02 -9.25 -5.39
N ALA A 11 4.57 -8.44 -4.48
CA ALA A 11 4.39 -8.65 -3.05
C ALA A 11 2.91 -8.53 -2.63
N TYR A 12 2.17 -7.57 -3.20
CA TYR A 12 0.74 -7.41 -2.97
C TYR A 12 -0.04 -8.64 -3.40
N ASP A 13 0.19 -9.13 -4.62
CA ASP A 13 -0.51 -10.31 -5.15
C ASP A 13 -0.27 -11.54 -4.28
N ARG A 14 1.00 -11.81 -3.94
CA ARG A 14 1.34 -12.95 -3.06
C ARG A 14 0.74 -12.83 -1.67
N MET A 15 0.66 -11.63 -1.09
CA MET A 15 -0.01 -11.42 0.20
C MET A 15 -1.51 -11.73 0.11
N LYS A 16 -2.16 -11.32 -0.99
CA LYS A 16 -3.59 -11.58 -1.22
C LYS A 16 -3.89 -13.05 -1.53
N GLU A 17 -2.97 -13.77 -2.18
CA GLU A 17 -3.07 -15.23 -2.36
C GLU A 17 -3.02 -15.97 -1.01
N ILE A 18 -2.19 -15.52 -0.08
CA ILE A 18 -2.07 -16.13 1.26
C ILE A 18 -3.27 -15.77 2.14
N ASN A 19 -3.68 -14.50 2.12
CA ASN A 19 -4.82 -14.01 2.89
C ASN A 19 -5.56 -12.92 2.09
N PRO A 20 -6.70 -13.25 1.46
CA PRO A 20 -7.51 -12.29 0.71
C PRO A 20 -7.96 -11.08 1.54
N ASP A 21 -8.18 -11.28 2.84
CA ASP A 21 -8.66 -10.26 3.79
C ASP A 21 -7.54 -9.39 4.37
N ALA A 22 -6.28 -9.66 4.04
CA ALA A 22 -5.15 -8.87 4.52
C ALA A 22 -5.30 -7.40 4.09
N LYS A 23 -5.32 -6.48 5.06
CA LYS A 23 -5.37 -5.04 4.80
C LYS A 23 -3.99 -4.53 4.40
N VAL A 24 -3.87 -3.89 3.23
CA VAL A 24 -2.58 -3.42 2.69
C VAL A 24 -2.59 -1.90 2.52
N LEU A 25 -1.53 -1.26 3.02
CA LEU A 25 -1.21 0.15 2.78
C LEU A 25 0.04 0.22 1.90
N LEU A 26 -0.13 0.67 0.65
CA LEU A 26 1.01 0.85 -0.26
C LEU A 26 1.78 2.12 0.08
N SER A 27 3.11 2.07 0.04
CA SER A 27 3.94 3.24 0.30
C SER A 27 5.03 3.47 -0.75
N SER A 28 4.93 4.57 -1.51
CA SER A 28 5.83 4.92 -2.61
C SER A 28 6.34 6.35 -2.50
N GLY A 29 7.60 6.59 -2.89
CA GLY A 29 8.16 7.94 -3.03
C GLY A 29 8.03 8.53 -4.44
N PHE A 30 7.57 7.73 -5.40
CA PHE A 30 7.22 8.20 -6.74
C PHE A 30 5.73 8.58 -6.76
N SER A 31 5.36 9.57 -7.58
CA SER A 31 3.97 9.96 -7.83
C SER A 31 3.08 8.75 -8.14
N ILE A 32 1.77 8.89 -7.93
CA ILE A 32 0.80 7.79 -8.08
C ILE A 32 0.79 7.18 -9.50
N ASP A 33 1.34 7.89 -10.48
CA ASP A 33 1.42 7.47 -11.87
C ASP A 33 2.27 6.19 -12.04
N GLY A 34 1.64 5.13 -12.58
CA GLY A 34 2.27 3.84 -12.88
C GLY A 34 1.87 2.71 -11.93
N GLU A 35 2.86 1.94 -11.45
CA GLU A 35 2.68 0.69 -10.67
C GLU A 35 1.83 0.88 -9.41
N ALA A 36 1.85 2.06 -8.79
CA ALA A 36 1.03 2.35 -7.62
C ALA A 36 -0.47 2.41 -7.94
N SER A 37 -0.85 3.03 -9.06
CA SER A 37 -2.24 3.03 -9.55
C SER A 37 -2.72 1.61 -9.85
N GLU A 38 -1.91 0.78 -10.50
CA GLU A 38 -2.28 -0.61 -10.79
C GLU A 38 -2.53 -1.45 -9.53
N ILE A 39 -1.78 -1.21 -8.45
CA ILE A 39 -2.01 -1.88 -7.16
C ILE A 39 -3.29 -1.37 -6.49
N LEU A 40 -3.58 -0.08 -6.61
CA LEU A 40 -4.81 0.52 -6.08
C LEU A 40 -6.06 0.01 -6.82
N GLU A 41 -6.00 -0.09 -8.14
CA GLU A 41 -7.08 -0.67 -8.97
C GLU A 41 -7.37 -2.14 -8.63
N ARG A 42 -6.37 -2.88 -8.13
CA ARG A 42 -6.51 -4.26 -7.62
C ARG A 42 -7.13 -4.35 -6.22
N GLY A 43 -7.66 -3.25 -5.68
CA GLY A 43 -8.38 -3.23 -4.40
C GLY A 43 -7.48 -3.07 -3.17
N CYS A 44 -6.29 -2.47 -3.33
CA CYS A 44 -5.46 -2.10 -2.19
C CYS A 44 -6.20 -1.11 -1.28
N ASN A 45 -6.06 -1.28 0.04
CA ASN A 45 -6.88 -0.56 1.02
C ASN A 45 -6.46 0.90 1.20
N GLY A 46 -5.24 1.27 0.80
CA GLY A 46 -4.82 2.66 0.79
C GLY A 46 -3.42 2.87 0.26
N PHE A 47 -3.06 4.14 0.18
CA PHE A 47 -1.77 4.61 -0.30
C PHE A 47 -1.23 5.72 0.61
N ILE A 48 0.08 5.73 0.83
CA ILE A 48 0.79 6.81 1.51
C ILE A 48 2.08 7.18 0.76
N GLN A 49 2.18 8.43 0.33
CA GLN A 49 3.33 8.94 -0.40
C GLN A 49 4.50 9.22 0.56
N LYS A 50 5.71 8.83 0.19
CA LYS A 50 6.95 9.19 0.91
C LYS A 50 7.49 10.54 0.41
N PRO A 51 8.07 11.37 1.29
CA PRO A 51 8.13 11.18 2.75
C PRO A 51 6.79 11.52 3.42
N PHE A 52 6.52 10.87 4.56
CA PHE A 52 5.35 11.11 5.40
C PHE A 52 5.76 11.23 6.87
N THR A 53 4.91 11.86 7.68
CA THR A 53 5.03 11.98 9.13
C THR A 53 4.37 10.79 9.84
N MET A 54 4.69 10.61 11.12
CA MET A 54 4.05 9.58 11.96
C MET A 54 2.55 9.81 12.14
N ASN A 55 2.09 11.08 12.16
CA ASN A 55 0.67 11.41 12.26
C ASN A 55 -0.09 10.99 10.99
N GLU A 56 0.49 11.25 9.81
CA GLU A 56 -0.10 10.81 8.53
C GLU A 56 -0.17 9.28 8.44
N LEU A 57 0.90 8.59 8.85
CA LEU A 57 0.90 7.12 8.90
C LEU A 57 -0.17 6.59 9.86
N SER A 58 -0.25 7.15 11.08
CA SER A 58 -1.24 6.75 12.07
C SER A 58 -2.66 6.98 11.56
N GLY A 59 -2.92 8.12 10.91
CA GLY A 59 -4.21 8.42 10.29
C GLY A 59 -4.58 7.40 9.21
N LYS A 60 -3.66 7.10 8.29
CA LYS A 60 -3.91 6.09 7.23
C LYS A 60 -4.15 4.69 7.76
N ILE A 61 -3.46 4.29 8.81
CA ILE A 61 -3.72 3.01 9.48
C ILE A 61 -5.11 3.02 10.13
N GLY A 62 -5.49 4.11 10.80
CA GLY A 62 -6.84 4.29 11.37
C GLY A 62 -7.94 4.14 10.31
N GLU A 63 -7.83 4.89 9.22
CA GLU A 63 -8.74 4.83 8.06
C GLU A 63 -8.92 3.39 7.55
N ILE A 64 -7.81 2.67 7.32
CA ILE A 64 -7.83 1.29 6.81
C ILE A 64 -8.42 0.31 7.83
N LEU A 65 -8.13 0.50 9.12
CA LEU A 65 -8.64 -0.39 10.17
C LEU A 65 -10.11 -0.12 10.50
N GLY A 66 -10.69 1.00 10.05
CA GLY A 66 -12.04 1.41 10.42
C GLY A 66 -12.12 1.93 11.86
N LYS A 67 -11.01 2.44 12.38
CA LYS A 67 -10.97 3.18 13.65
C LYS A 67 -11.03 4.66 13.31
N GLU A 68 -12.06 5.35 13.83
CA GLU A 68 -12.20 6.81 13.75
C GLU A 68 -10.91 7.55 14.13
#